data_AF-A0A2T7HIB6-F1
#
_entry.id   AF-A0A2T7HIB6-F1
#
_cell.length_a   1.000
_cell.length_b   1.000
_cell.length_c   1.000
_cell.angle_alpha   90.00
_cell.angle_beta   90.00
_cell.angle_gamma   90.00
#
_symmetry.space_group_name_H-M   'P 1'
#
loop_
_entity.id
_entity.type
_entity.pdbx_description
1 polymer ?
#
loop_
_entity_poly.entity_id
_entity_poly.type
_entity_poly.pdbx_seq_one_letter_code
_entity_poly.pdbx_strand_id
1 'polypeptide(L)'
;MSAHAHHELTKNQALVFQSLSDAGGPLTAYAILDLLRDNGFRAPLQVYRALDKLVEFGMVHRLESLNAFVACSHKDCAGGHGAAAFAICEKCGDVREFTPDEAMSSLKKWTESEGFILDRTTIELRGTCKNCITAN
;
A
#
# COMPACT_ATOMS: atom_id res chain seq x y z
N MET A 1 -12.87 12.58 -7.85
CA MET A 1 -13.59 11.71 -8.80
C MET A 1 -12.56 10.73 -9.33
N SER A 2 -12.54 9.52 -8.75
CA SER A 2 -11.42 8.55 -8.77
C SER A 2 -11.41 7.71 -10.05
N ALA A 3 -10.22 7.48 -10.59
CA ALA A 3 -9.96 6.74 -11.83
C ALA A 3 -9.39 5.33 -11.59
N HIS A 4 -9.77 4.66 -10.49
CA HIS A 4 -9.63 3.21 -10.48
C HIS A 4 -10.63 2.66 -11.50
N ALA A 5 -10.20 1.78 -12.41
CA ALA A 5 -11.12 1.02 -13.27
C ALA A 5 -12.31 0.57 -12.39
N HIS A 6 -13.55 0.86 -12.83
CA HIS A 6 -14.77 0.68 -12.04
C HIS A 6 -15.00 -0.80 -11.69
N HIS A 7 -14.23 -1.33 -10.75
CA HIS A 7 -14.47 -2.61 -10.13
C HIS A 7 -15.62 -2.40 -9.15
N GLU A 8 -16.73 -3.10 -9.38
CA GLU A 8 -17.84 -3.08 -8.44
C GLU A 8 -17.39 -3.79 -7.16
N LEU A 9 -16.96 -3.01 -6.17
CA LEU A 9 -16.50 -3.53 -4.90
C LEU A 9 -17.69 -4.15 -4.15
N THR A 10 -17.48 -5.36 -3.63
CA THR A 10 -18.39 -5.91 -2.62
C THR A 10 -18.40 -5.01 -1.38
N LYS A 11 -19.46 -5.11 -0.57
CA LYS A 11 -19.59 -4.34 0.69
C LYS A 11 -18.33 -4.40 1.56
N ASN A 12 -17.74 -5.59 1.73
CA ASN A 12 -16.57 -5.76 2.58
C ASN A 12 -15.31 -5.13 1.98
N GLN A 13 -15.12 -5.23 0.65
CA GLN A 13 -14.01 -4.56 -0.03
C GLN A 13 -14.13 -3.04 0.06
N ALA A 14 -15.33 -2.49 -0.16
CA ALA A 14 -15.58 -1.06 -0.04
C ALA A 14 -15.30 -0.53 1.38
N LEU A 15 -15.78 -1.24 2.41
CA LEU A 15 -15.52 -0.88 3.81
C LEU A 15 -14.02 -0.89 4.16
N VAL A 16 -13.31 -1.94 3.76
CA VAL A 16 -11.85 -2.05 4.01
C VAL A 16 -11.08 -0.96 3.27
N PHE A 17 -11.41 -0.71 2.01
CA PHE A 17 -10.78 0.36 1.22
C PHE A 17 -11.05 1.74 1.83
N GLN A 18 -12.27 1.98 2.31
CA GLN A 18 -12.63 3.24 2.95
C GLN A 18 -11.86 3.42 4.27
N SER A 19 -11.74 2.39 5.11
CA SER A 19 -10.92 2.44 6.34
C SER A 19 -9.47 2.83 6.06
N LEU A 20 -8.89 2.32 4.96
CA LEU A 20 -7.53 2.66 4.55
C LEU A 20 -7.42 4.08 3.95
N SER A 21 -8.45 4.53 3.22
CA SER A 21 -8.48 5.85 2.59
C SER A 21 -8.68 6.97 3.61
N ASP A 22 -9.46 6.71 4.67
CA ASP A 22 -9.71 7.64 5.76
C ASP A 22 -8.56 7.66 6.77
N ALA A 23 -7.73 6.62 6.79
CA ALA A 23 -6.55 6.56 7.63
C ALA A 23 -5.47 7.52 7.12
N GLY A 24 -4.92 8.35 8.00
CA GLY A 24 -3.74 9.17 7.71
C GLY A 24 -2.41 8.39 7.70
N GLY A 25 -2.46 7.06 7.59
CA GLY A 25 -1.29 6.18 7.70
C GLY A 25 -1.64 4.70 7.52
N PRO A 26 -0.63 3.83 7.54
CA PRO A 26 -0.81 2.40 7.30
C PRO A 26 -1.60 1.73 8.42
N LEU A 27 -2.51 0.82 8.05
CA LEU A 27 -3.25 0.02 9.02
C LEU A 27 -2.88 -1.46 8.92
N THR A 28 -2.72 -2.11 10.08
CA THR A 28 -2.63 -3.57 10.12
C THR A 28 -4.00 -4.20 9.85
N ALA A 29 -4.02 -5.45 9.40
CA ALA A 29 -5.30 -6.17 9.20
C ALA A 29 -6.14 -6.25 10.49
N TYR A 30 -5.49 -6.30 11.65
CA TYR A 30 -6.17 -6.29 12.95
C TYR A 30 -6.74 -4.92 13.31
N ALA A 31 -6.02 -3.84 13.03
CA ALA A 31 -6.55 -2.49 13.22
C ALA A 31 -7.79 -2.24 12.33
N ILE A 32 -7.75 -2.70 11.07
CA ILE A 32 -8.91 -2.65 10.17
C ILE A 32 -10.07 -3.49 10.73
N LEU A 33 -9.80 -4.71 11.21
CA LEU A 33 -10.81 -5.56 11.83
C LEU A 33 -11.50 -4.85 12.99
N ASP A 34 -10.73 -4.21 13.87
CA ASP A 34 -11.25 -3.52 15.05
C ASP A 34 -12.12 -2.32 14.65
N LEU A 35 -11.72 -1.54 13.64
CA LEU A 35 -12.53 -0.44 13.10
C LEU A 35 -13.86 -0.91 12.49
N LEU A 36 -13.90 -2.13 11.92
CA LEU A 36 -15.05 -2.63 11.17
C LEU A 36 -15.93 -3.64 11.94
N ARG A 37 -15.71 -3.82 13.26
CA ARG A 37 -16.50 -4.74 14.08
C ARG A 37 -17.99 -4.41 14.05
N ASP A 38 -18.33 -3.12 14.15
CA ASP A 38 -19.72 -2.65 14.14
C ASP A 38 -20.37 -2.77 12.75
N ASN A 39 -19.55 -2.89 11.70
CA ASN A 39 -20.00 -3.16 10.34
C ASN A 39 -20.16 -4.67 10.02
N GLY A 40 -19.96 -5.54 11.02
CA GLY A 40 -20.20 -6.98 10.92
C GLY A 40 -18.95 -7.82 10.66
N PHE A 41 -17.75 -7.24 10.72
CA PHE A 41 -16.51 -8.03 10.70
C PHE A 41 -16.29 -8.73 12.04
N ARG A 42 -15.97 -10.01 12.00
CA ARG A 42 -15.79 -10.87 13.18
C ARG A 42 -14.48 -11.63 13.19
N ALA A 43 -13.86 -11.86 12.03
CA ALA A 43 -12.64 -12.63 11.91
C ALA A 43 -11.61 -11.94 11.00
N PRO A 44 -10.30 -12.03 11.32
CA PRO A 44 -9.22 -11.47 10.49
C PRO A 44 -9.28 -11.94 9.03
N LEU A 45 -9.69 -13.19 8.79
CA LEU A 45 -9.80 -13.76 7.44
C LEU A 45 -10.75 -12.96 6.52
N GLN A 46 -11.79 -12.31 7.07
CA GLN A 46 -12.68 -11.45 6.27
C GLN A 46 -11.96 -10.20 5.76
N VAL A 47 -11.06 -9.65 6.58
CA VAL A 47 -10.22 -8.50 6.21
C VAL A 47 -9.20 -8.92 5.17
N TYR A 48 -8.47 -10.04 5.40
CA TYR A 48 -7.48 -10.54 4.44
C TYR A 48 -8.09 -10.81 3.07
N ARG A 49 -9.27 -11.46 2.99
CA ARG A 49 -9.96 -11.70 1.71
C ARG A 49 -10.31 -10.42 0.95
N ALA A 50 -10.69 -9.36 1.67
CA ALA A 50 -10.95 -8.06 1.07
C ALA A 50 -9.65 -7.40 0.60
N LEU A 51 -8.61 -7.41 1.44
CA LEU A 51 -7.29 -6.87 1.12
C LEU A 51 -6.65 -7.55 -0.08
N ASP A 52 -6.70 -8.89 -0.17
CA ASP A 52 -6.14 -9.64 -1.29
C ASP A 52 -6.72 -9.19 -2.63
N LYS A 53 -8.05 -8.97 -2.68
CA LYS A 53 -8.71 -8.44 -3.88
C LYS A 53 -8.37 -6.99 -4.17
N LEU A 54 -8.28 -6.14 -3.14
CA LEU A 54 -7.89 -4.75 -3.33
C LEU A 54 -6.43 -4.61 -3.80
N VAL A 55 -5.53 -5.49 -3.34
CA VAL A 55 -4.15 -5.59 -3.82
C VAL A 55 -4.10 -6.07 -5.26
N GLU A 56 -4.89 -7.09 -5.60
CA GLU A 56 -5.04 -7.59 -6.99
C GLU A 56 -5.53 -6.49 -7.94
N PHE A 57 -6.44 -5.62 -7.48
CA PHE A 57 -6.92 -4.46 -8.25
C PHE A 57 -5.94 -3.27 -8.27
N GLY A 58 -4.81 -3.35 -7.57
CA GLY A 58 -3.86 -2.23 -7.43
C GLY A 58 -4.42 -1.05 -6.64
N MET A 59 -5.49 -1.24 -5.87
CA MET A 59 -6.12 -0.20 -5.04
C MET A 59 -5.46 -0.08 -3.66
N VAL A 60 -4.80 -1.13 -3.20
CA VAL A 60 -4.13 -1.18 -1.90
C VAL A 60 -2.72 -1.75 -2.07
N HIS A 61 -1.75 -1.21 -1.33
CA HIS A 61 -0.42 -1.77 -1.23
C HIS A 61 -0.18 -2.35 0.16
N ARG A 62 0.56 -3.46 0.20
CA ARG A 62 1.09 -4.03 1.44
C ARG A 62 2.49 -3.47 1.69
N LEU A 63 2.69 -2.93 2.89
CA LEU A 63 4.00 -2.61 3.46
C LEU A 63 4.49 -3.84 4.19
N GLU A 64 5.46 -4.54 3.60
CA GLU A 64 5.93 -5.82 4.09
C GLU A 64 6.66 -5.65 5.43
N SER A 65 7.42 -4.57 5.59
CA SER A 65 8.18 -4.36 6.83
C SER A 65 7.30 -4.00 8.03
N LEU A 66 6.08 -3.51 7.81
CA LEU A 66 5.13 -3.16 8.88
C LEU A 66 3.98 -4.18 9.02
N ASN A 67 3.88 -5.16 8.12
CA ASN A 67 2.69 -6.02 8.01
C ASN A 67 1.38 -5.22 7.98
N ALA A 68 1.40 -4.12 7.25
CA ALA A 68 0.34 -3.14 7.19
C ALA A 68 -0.02 -2.81 5.73
N PHE A 69 -1.14 -2.11 5.56
CA PHE A 69 -1.73 -1.81 4.26
C PHE A 69 -2.00 -0.32 4.15
N VAL A 70 -1.89 0.20 2.92
CA VAL A 70 -2.18 1.60 2.56
C VAL A 70 -3.02 1.63 1.29
N ALA A 71 -3.96 2.57 1.21
CA ALA A 71 -4.65 2.86 -0.04
C ALA A 71 -3.65 3.45 -1.05
N CYS A 72 -3.74 3.03 -2.31
CA CYS A 72 -2.89 3.55 -3.37
C CYS A 72 -3.22 5.02 -3.66
N SER A 73 -2.20 5.87 -3.78
CA SER A 73 -2.38 7.30 -4.11
C SER A 73 -2.35 7.58 -5.63
N HIS A 74 -1.94 6.61 -6.44
CA HIS A 74 -1.83 6.74 -7.89
C HIS A 74 -3.15 6.46 -8.61
N LYS A 75 -3.49 7.34 -9.57
CA LYS A 75 -4.77 7.31 -10.29
C LYS A 75 -4.81 6.27 -11.43
N ASP A 76 -3.67 5.82 -11.93
CA ASP A 76 -3.54 5.02 -13.15
C ASP A 76 -2.80 3.69 -12.92
N CYS A 77 -3.12 2.99 -11.82
CA CYS A 77 -2.55 1.67 -11.50
C CYS A 77 -3.05 0.53 -12.41
N ALA A 78 -4.08 0.79 -13.22
CA ALA A 78 -4.63 -0.16 -14.18
C ALA A 78 -3.76 -0.23 -15.45
N GLY A 79 -2.56 -0.80 -15.36
CA GLY A 79 -1.69 -0.91 -16.55
C GLY A 79 -0.33 -1.60 -16.42
N GLY A 80 0.00 -2.19 -15.27
CA GLY A 80 1.32 -2.76 -15.03
C GLY A 80 2.20 -1.77 -14.28
N HIS A 81 2.43 -2.05 -13.01
CA HIS A 81 3.09 -1.14 -12.08
C HIS A 81 4.59 -1.01 -12.35
N GLY A 82 5.07 0.25 -12.37
CA GLY A 82 6.41 0.58 -11.86
C GLY A 82 6.49 0.26 -10.35
N ALA A 83 7.69 0.18 -9.79
CA ALA A 83 7.86 -0.25 -8.39
C ALA A 83 7.09 0.63 -7.40
N ALA A 84 6.39 -0.03 -6.47
CA ALA A 84 5.78 0.64 -5.33
C ALA A 84 6.90 1.04 -4.34
N ALA A 85 7.04 2.33 -4.08
CA ALA A 85 8.07 2.83 -3.17
C ALA A 85 7.49 3.72 -2.07
N PHE A 86 7.92 3.44 -0.85
CA PHE A 86 7.37 4.05 0.36
C PHE A 86 8.48 4.54 1.27
N ALA A 87 8.31 5.74 1.84
CA ALA A 87 9.14 6.27 2.90
C ALA A 87 8.33 6.26 4.21
N ILE A 88 8.85 5.56 5.21
CA ILE A 88 8.21 5.27 6.49
C ILE A 88 8.93 6.03 7.59
N CYS A 89 8.19 6.86 8.34
CA CYS A 89 8.71 7.55 9.51
C CYS A 89 8.62 6.65 10.75
N GLU A 90 9.75 6.29 11.33
CA GLU A 90 9.83 5.47 12.55
C GLU A 90 9.35 6.22 13.81
N LYS A 91 9.20 7.56 13.76
CA LYS A 91 8.74 8.36 14.90
C LYS A 91 7.22 8.53 14.96
N CYS A 92 6.59 8.87 13.84
CA CYS A 92 5.15 9.14 13.80
C CYS A 92 4.33 8.12 13.02
N GLY A 93 4.98 7.15 12.36
CA GLY A 93 4.30 6.15 11.53
C GLY A 93 3.78 6.68 10.19
N ASP A 94 4.06 7.94 9.84
CA ASP A 94 3.69 8.52 8.55
C ASP A 94 4.34 7.74 7.39
N VAL A 95 3.56 7.50 6.34
CA VAL A 95 4.02 6.79 5.15
C VAL A 95 3.73 7.61 3.92
N ARG A 96 4.77 7.87 3.13
CA ARG A 96 4.65 8.58 1.85
C ARG A 96 5.04 7.68 0.70
N GLU A 97 4.14 7.56 -0.26
CA GLU A 97 4.40 6.92 -1.54
C GLU A 97 5.21 7.88 -2.45
N PHE A 98 6.13 7.34 -3.24
CA PHE A 98 6.91 8.09 -4.22
C PHE A 98 7.31 7.22 -5.42
N THR A 99 7.76 7.85 -6.50
CA THR A 99 8.19 7.16 -7.73
C THR A 99 9.72 7.19 -7.85
N PRO A 100 10.42 6.03 -7.80
CA PRO A 100 11.88 5.98 -7.84
C PRO A 100 12.43 5.67 -9.24
N ASP A 101 12.10 6.47 -10.26
CA ASP A 101 12.39 6.17 -11.68
C ASP A 101 13.87 5.84 -11.95
N GLU A 102 14.80 6.62 -11.40
CA GLU A 102 16.25 6.40 -11.60
C GLU A 102 16.76 5.10 -10.97
N ALA A 103 16.28 4.78 -9.76
CA ALA A 103 16.62 3.52 -9.10
C ALA A 103 16.04 2.34 -9.88
N MET A 104 14.83 2.46 -10.41
CA MET A 104 14.21 1.42 -11.23
C MET A 104 14.93 1.18 -12.55
N SER A 105 15.38 2.24 -13.20
CA SER A 105 16.22 2.11 -14.40
C SER A 105 17.50 1.33 -14.10
N SER A 106 18.15 1.63 -12.98
CA SER A 106 19.37 0.95 -12.55
C SER A 106 19.14 -0.52 -12.22
N LEU A 107 18.08 -0.84 -11.47
CA LEU A 107 17.71 -2.21 -11.13
C LEU A 107 17.36 -3.02 -12.38
N LYS A 108 16.61 -2.43 -13.32
CA LYS A 108 16.26 -3.09 -14.59
C LYS A 108 17.50 -3.51 -15.38
N LYS A 109 18.47 -2.60 -15.54
CA LYS A 109 19.74 -2.91 -16.24
C LYS A 109 20.50 -4.06 -15.57
N TRP A 110 20.53 -4.09 -14.25
CA TRP A 110 21.16 -5.18 -13.51
C TRP A 110 20.43 -6.51 -13.70
N THR A 111 19.09 -6.50 -13.63
CA THR A 111 18.32 -7.75 -13.86
C THR A 111 18.52 -8.30 -15.27
N GLU A 112 18.61 -7.43 -16.28
CA GLU A 112 18.89 -7.81 -17.66
C GLU A 112 20.31 -8.40 -17.81
N SER A 113 21.32 -7.84 -17.13
CA SER A 113 22.69 -8.36 -17.21
C SER A 113 22.87 -9.72 -16.56
N GLU A 114 22.12 -10.00 -15.50
CA GLU A 114 22.17 -11.28 -14.77
C GLU A 114 21.19 -12.35 -15.31
N GLY A 115 20.36 -12.00 -16.30
CA GLY A 115 19.27 -12.88 -16.76
C GLY A 115 18.22 -13.14 -15.69
N PHE A 116 18.06 -12.22 -14.72
CA PHE A 116 17.12 -12.33 -13.62
C PHE A 116 15.73 -11.86 -14.06
N ILE A 117 14.73 -12.75 -13.97
CA ILE A 117 13.33 -12.44 -14.31
C ILE A 117 12.65 -11.84 -13.07
N LEU A 118 12.27 -10.56 -13.16
CA LEU A 118 11.68 -9.81 -12.07
C LEU A 118 10.16 -9.93 -12.05
N ASP A 119 9.60 -10.50 -10.97
CA ASP A 119 8.14 -10.61 -10.81
C ASP A 119 7.53 -9.32 -10.22
N ARG A 120 8.12 -8.79 -9.14
CA ARG A 120 7.64 -7.59 -8.43
C ARG A 120 8.80 -6.87 -7.76
N THR A 121 8.73 -5.54 -7.72
CA THR A 121 9.64 -4.70 -6.91
C THR A 121 8.85 -3.88 -5.90
N THR A 122 9.30 -3.93 -4.65
CA THR A 122 8.81 -3.08 -3.55
C THR A 122 10.01 -2.40 -2.90
N ILE A 123 9.96 -1.09 -2.71
CA ILE A 123 11.01 -0.31 -2.06
C ILE A 123 10.43 0.31 -0.79
N GLU A 124 11.04 0.05 0.36
CA GLU A 124 10.64 0.64 1.64
C GLU A 124 11.85 1.31 2.29
N LEU A 125 11.80 2.64 2.41
CA LEU A 125 12.79 3.44 3.10
C LEU A 125 12.32 3.71 4.52
N ARG A 126 13.15 3.44 5.51
CA ARG A 126 12.87 3.70 6.93
C ARG A 126 13.73 4.84 7.44
N GLY A 127 13.12 5.80 8.12
CA GLY A 127 13.83 6.98 8.61
C GLY A 127 12.96 7.88 9.48
N THR A 128 13.30 9.17 9.54
CA THR A 128 12.51 10.18 10.25
C THR A 128 12.04 11.25 9.25
N CYS A 129 10.75 11.55 9.24
CA CYS A 129 10.20 12.57 8.35
C CYS A 129 10.61 13.98 8.78
N LYS A 130 10.51 14.95 7.86
CA LYS A 130 10.83 16.37 8.11
C LYS A 130 10.13 16.91 9.36
N ASN A 131 8.84 16.61 9.53
CA ASN A 131 8.05 17.09 10.66
C ASN A 131 8.62 16.61 11.99
N CYS A 132 9.02 15.34 12.09
CA CYS A 132 9.58 14.75 13.31
C CYS A 132 11.05 15.12 13.57
N ILE A 133 11.75 15.65 12.57
CA ILE A 133 13.09 16.27 12.76
C ILE A 133 12.91 17.67 13.34
N THR A 134 11.91 18.42 12.88
CA THR A 134 11.66 19.82 13.30
C THR A 134 10.86 19.95 14.59
N ALA A 135 10.03 18.95 14.94
CA ALA A 135 9.16 18.95 16.11
C ALA A 135 9.89 18.54 17.41
N ASN A 136 11.09 19.07 17.61
CA ASN A 136 11.98 18.70 18.71
C ASN A 136 11.29 18.75 20.08
#